data_AF-A0A5K4EKY4-F1
#
_entry.id   AF-A0A5K4EKY4-F1
#
_cell.length_a   1.000
_cell.length_b   1.000
_cell.length_c   1.000
_cell.angle_alpha   90.00
_cell.angle_beta   90.00
_cell.angle_gamma   90.00
#
_symmetry.space_group_name_H-M   'P 1'
#
loop_
_entity.id
_entity.type
_entity.pdbx_description
1 polymer ?
#
loop_
_entity_poly.entity_id
_entity_poly.type
_entity_poly.pdbx_seq_one_letter_code
_entity_poly.pdbx_strand_id
1 'polypeptide(L)'
;MGDVGDFLEKWPAHALGRSFAKSNACVVNNRLVSLTEVETKIPNIVPKPKFLDILEKKICNGLKNIRSNDRDLRFQIYKEAFQSFIHEFKTYRTFLSDIYKEYEEYLGFYKAEAQKLRPVKEYLWTISQECDERILKLQKRERPELNSLKREIIRLRELVSQLKEDKVGLETQVEQLTQSIKEEHDKFRYEADAKRLLISEINAMRMQFDESEGVSKQLQSKTNRQDDPVLLKIALEQARKAQSASEFEVVQLKAEYVNVMPKSRYDALWEANNKVKNDYDMKIKENEELNESLEFLKNQLNEVMKQRDQSETTVQQLQRVSTPRPEWSEVGRKLPGGLTRWLEETASMSSQEKMHFLVNQLTAQSAENIEFNLNEYIKEELNFVPSFLKTTEADVTVSRPIHLRDCLLLTHEIWKTRKNEKDSVKKSNSTIGP
;
A
#
# COMPACT_ATOMS: atom_id res chain seq x y z
N MET A 1 24.20 60.94 -5.89
CA MET A 1 25.62 61.03 -6.29
C MET A 1 26.21 62.21 -5.54
N GLY A 2 26.75 61.92 -4.36
CA GLY A 2 27.44 62.86 -3.50
C GLY A 2 28.83 62.29 -3.23
N ASP A 3 29.81 63.19 -3.28
CA ASP A 3 31.25 62.99 -3.22
C ASP A 3 31.71 61.91 -2.23
N VAL A 4 32.33 60.84 -2.75
CA VAL A 4 32.90 59.72 -1.95
C VAL A 4 34.42 59.93 -1.72
N GLY A 5 34.96 61.09 -2.11
CA GLY A 5 36.38 61.40 -2.00
C GLY A 5 36.91 61.63 -0.59
N ASP A 6 36.06 61.98 0.38
CA ASP A 6 36.52 62.62 1.63
C ASP A 6 36.39 61.76 2.91
N PHE A 7 35.93 60.50 2.79
CA PHE A 7 35.68 59.62 3.95
C PHE A 7 36.75 58.54 4.20
N LEU A 8 37.79 58.46 3.36
CA LEU A 8 38.89 57.50 3.50
C LEU A 8 40.04 57.98 4.41
N GLU A 9 39.98 59.21 4.93
CA GLU A 9 41.11 59.85 5.63
C GLU A 9 41.20 59.62 7.16
N LYS A 10 40.34 58.78 7.76
CA LYS A 10 40.36 58.54 9.23
C LYS A 10 40.38 57.07 9.67
N TRP A 11 40.91 56.17 8.83
CA TRP A 11 41.51 54.87 9.24
C TRP A 11 43.04 55.04 9.14
N PRO A 12 43.93 54.49 9.99
CA PRO A 12 45.28 55.03 10.14
C PRO A 12 46.06 55.00 8.82
N ALA A 13 46.13 56.16 8.18
CA ALA A 13 46.87 56.42 6.94
C ALA A 13 48.39 56.32 7.15
N HIS A 14 48.86 56.05 8.37
CA HIS A 14 50.29 55.87 8.66
C HIS A 14 50.86 54.51 8.23
N ALA A 15 50.03 53.56 7.75
CA ALA A 15 50.51 52.26 7.27
C ALA A 15 50.55 52.12 5.73
N LEU A 16 49.87 52.99 4.98
CA LEU A 16 49.76 52.89 3.52
C LEU A 16 50.84 53.68 2.75
N GLY A 17 52.04 53.80 3.34
CA GLY A 17 53.23 54.37 2.70
C GLY A 17 54.43 53.44 2.63
N ARG A 18 54.32 52.20 3.14
CA ARG A 18 55.42 51.22 3.15
C ARG A 18 54.93 49.81 2.78
N SER A 19 54.25 49.68 1.65
CA SER A 19 54.21 48.40 0.93
C SER A 19 55.58 48.20 0.27
N PHE A 20 56.57 47.76 1.04
CA PHE A 20 57.84 47.35 0.46
C PHE A 20 57.62 46.08 -0.36
N ALA A 21 58.12 46.10 -1.60
CA ALA A 21 58.17 44.93 -2.45
C ALA A 21 58.93 43.81 -1.73
N LYS A 22 58.45 42.57 -1.85
CA LYS A 22 59.07 41.36 -1.27
C LYS A 22 60.51 41.07 -1.75
N SER A 23 61.04 41.87 -2.68
CA SER A 23 62.46 41.85 -3.06
C SER A 23 62.98 43.27 -3.26
N ASN A 24 64.14 43.57 -2.66
CA ASN A 24 64.87 44.81 -2.93
C ASN A 24 66.06 44.48 -3.84
N ALA A 25 66.29 45.29 -4.88
CA ALA A 25 67.47 45.12 -5.74
C ALA A 25 68.60 46.05 -5.27
N CYS A 26 69.80 45.50 -5.11
CA CYS A 26 71.01 46.31 -4.88
C CYS A 26 72.07 46.00 -5.94
N VAL A 27 72.90 46.99 -6.27
CA VAL A 27 74.02 46.81 -7.21
C VAL A 27 75.26 46.44 -6.41
N VAL A 28 75.75 45.21 -6.60
CA VAL A 28 77.03 44.76 -6.05
C VAL A 28 77.93 44.44 -7.25
N ASN A 29 79.12 45.03 -7.29
CA ASN A 29 80.09 44.88 -8.39
C ASN A 29 79.50 45.13 -9.80
N ASN A 30 78.79 46.26 -9.97
CA ASN A 30 78.15 46.68 -11.23
C ASN A 30 77.14 45.67 -11.84
N ARG A 31 76.58 44.75 -11.04
CA ARG A 31 75.44 43.92 -11.45
C ARG A 31 74.29 44.06 -10.47
N LEU A 32 73.06 44.17 -11.01
CA LEU A 32 71.83 44.27 -10.23
C LEU A 32 71.48 42.88 -9.69
N VAL A 33 71.45 42.73 -8.36
CA VAL A 33 71.09 41.47 -7.68
C VAL A 33 69.80 41.70 -6.88
N SER A 34 68.84 40.78 -7.02
CA SER A 34 67.58 40.79 -6.28
C SER A 34 67.76 40.08 -4.94
N LEU A 35 67.57 40.80 -3.83
CA LEU A 35 67.66 40.27 -2.47
C LEU A 35 66.28 39.80 -2.01
N THR A 36 66.23 38.60 -1.44
CA THR A 36 64.99 38.02 -0.86
C THR A 36 64.83 38.39 0.63
N GLU A 37 63.63 38.20 1.16
CA GLU A 37 63.18 38.62 2.52
C GLU A 37 64.09 38.13 3.66
N VAL A 38 64.85 37.04 3.45
CA VAL A 38 65.76 36.44 4.44
C VAL A 38 67.06 37.24 4.61
N GLU A 39 67.51 37.94 3.56
CA GLU A 39 68.82 38.58 3.51
C GLU A 39 68.80 40.05 3.98
N THR A 40 67.65 40.71 3.92
CA THR A 40 67.56 42.16 4.18
C THR A 40 67.46 42.53 5.67
N LYS A 41 67.10 41.61 6.57
CA LYS A 41 66.93 41.87 8.03
C LYS A 41 66.19 43.19 8.35
N ILE A 42 65.26 43.64 7.49
CA ILE A 42 64.44 44.83 7.77
C ILE A 42 63.24 44.34 8.60
N PRO A 43 63.11 44.71 9.88
CA PRO A 43 61.97 44.32 10.69
C PRO A 43 60.70 45.00 10.15
N ASN A 44 59.59 44.28 10.15
CA ASN A 44 58.28 44.82 9.83
C ASN A 44 57.86 45.78 10.98
N ILE A 45 58.06 47.10 10.81
CA ILE A 45 58.00 48.12 11.89
C ILE A 45 56.58 48.55 12.26
N VAL A 46 55.52 47.87 11.80
CA VAL A 46 54.18 48.07 12.38
C VAL A 46 53.91 46.94 13.36
N PRO A 47 54.15 47.13 14.68
CA PRO A 47 53.84 46.12 15.67
C PRO A 47 52.35 45.82 15.61
N LYS A 48 52.05 44.52 15.47
CA LYS A 48 50.68 44.02 15.47
C LYS A 48 49.96 44.51 16.74
N PRO A 49 48.75 45.07 16.62
CA PRO A 49 48.00 45.51 17.79
C PRO A 49 47.86 44.38 18.83
N LYS A 50 48.19 44.66 20.09
CA LYS A 50 48.18 43.66 21.18
C LYS A 50 46.85 42.92 21.34
N PHE A 51 45.74 43.57 20.99
CA PHE A 51 44.40 42.95 21.05
C PHE A 51 44.22 41.85 19.98
N LEU A 52 44.83 41.97 18.79
CA LEU A 52 44.79 40.94 17.76
C LEU A 52 45.57 39.69 18.17
N ASP A 53 46.69 39.85 18.87
CA ASP A 53 47.45 38.72 19.43
C ASP A 53 46.65 37.99 20.52
N ILE A 54 45.87 38.72 21.33
CA ILE A 54 44.98 38.12 22.34
C ILE A 54 43.84 37.37 21.66
N LEU A 55 43.25 37.93 20.60
CA LEU A 55 42.18 37.32 19.81
C LEU A 55 42.64 36.06 19.09
N GLU A 56 43.80 36.07 18.45
CA GLU A 56 44.35 34.89 17.78
C GLU A 56 44.68 33.78 18.78
N LYS A 57 45.24 34.12 19.95
CA LYS A 57 45.45 33.14 21.02
C LYS A 57 44.12 32.54 21.50
N LYS A 58 43.05 33.34 21.62
CA LYS A 58 41.70 32.85 21.95
C LYS A 58 41.15 31.91 20.88
N ILE A 59 41.25 32.28 19.60
CA ILE A 59 40.81 31.45 18.46
C ILE A 59 41.61 30.14 18.41
N CYS A 60 42.94 30.21 18.48
CA CYS A 60 43.80 29.02 18.45
C CYS A 60 43.55 28.10 19.64
N ASN A 61 43.36 28.64 20.85
CA ASN A 61 43.05 27.81 22.02
C ASN A 61 41.66 27.20 21.95
N GLY A 62 40.67 27.92 21.43
CA GLY A 62 39.33 27.39 21.23
C GLY A 62 39.29 26.28 20.15
N LEU A 63 40.04 26.45 19.06
CA LEU A 63 40.11 25.47 17.97
C LEU A 63 40.90 24.21 18.32
N LYS A 64 41.86 24.28 19.25
CA LYS A 64 42.63 23.11 19.72
C LYS A 64 41.76 21.98 20.29
N ASN A 65 40.58 22.31 20.80
CA ASN A 65 39.68 21.36 21.45
C ASN A 65 38.56 20.83 20.53
N ILE A 66 38.48 21.26 19.27
CA ILE A 66 37.41 20.86 18.34
C ILE A 66 37.90 19.80 17.34
N ARG A 67 37.08 18.76 17.13
CA ARG A 67 37.27 17.82 16.01
C ARG A 67 37.01 18.56 14.70
N SER A 68 37.93 18.48 13.74
CA SER A 68 37.96 19.29 12.51
C SER A 68 36.65 19.32 11.66
N ASN A 69 35.73 18.37 11.86
CA ASN A 69 34.45 18.26 11.17
C ASN A 69 33.26 18.99 11.83
N ASP A 70 33.39 19.49 13.06
CA ASP A 70 32.28 20.17 13.75
C ASP A 70 32.19 21.64 13.32
N ARG A 71 31.45 21.89 12.23
CA ARG A 71 31.34 23.21 11.59
C ARG A 71 30.59 24.22 12.46
N ASP A 72 29.65 23.77 13.28
CA ASP A 72 28.84 24.63 14.15
C ASP A 72 29.65 25.15 15.33
N LEU A 73 30.41 24.27 16.00
CA LEU A 73 31.29 24.68 17.10
C LEU A 73 32.42 25.61 16.61
N ARG A 74 32.98 25.33 15.44
CA ARG A 74 33.98 26.21 14.81
C ARG A 74 33.40 27.58 14.51
N PHE A 75 32.21 27.62 13.91
CA PHE A 75 31.52 28.86 13.59
C PHE A 75 31.27 29.70 14.86
N GLN A 76 30.86 29.05 15.97
CA GLN A 76 30.63 29.71 17.25
C GLN A 76 31.89 30.40 17.81
N ILE A 77 33.07 29.76 17.72
CA ILE A 77 34.33 30.36 18.18
C ILE A 77 34.70 31.60 17.36
N TYR A 78 34.57 31.52 16.04
CA TYR A 78 34.85 32.67 15.17
C TYR A 78 33.85 33.80 15.40
N LYS A 79 32.58 33.47 15.69
CA LYS A 79 31.53 34.42 16.05
C LYS A 79 31.86 35.17 17.34
N GLU A 80 32.25 34.48 18.41
CA GLU A 80 32.66 35.09 19.68
C GLU A 80 33.94 35.94 19.55
N ALA A 81 34.89 35.49 18.74
CA ALA A 81 36.08 36.25 18.41
C ALA A 81 35.75 37.53 17.62
N PHE A 82 34.82 37.47 16.66
CA PHE A 82 34.40 38.64 15.89
C PHE A 82 33.60 39.64 16.74
N GLN A 83 32.75 39.18 17.66
CA GLN A 83 32.11 40.06 18.65
C GLN A 83 33.14 40.77 19.55
N SER A 84 34.15 40.03 20.01
CA SER A 84 35.26 40.60 20.79
C SER A 84 36.05 41.62 19.98
N PHE A 85 36.24 41.39 18.67
CA PHE A 85 36.86 42.33 17.74
C PHE A 85 36.03 43.62 17.58
N ILE A 86 34.72 43.50 17.38
CA ILE A 86 33.80 44.66 17.27
C ILE A 86 33.83 45.51 18.54
N HIS A 87 33.94 44.89 19.72
CA HIS A 87 33.97 45.60 21.00
C HIS A 87 35.20 46.50 21.16
N GLU A 88 36.36 46.07 20.65
CA GLU A 88 37.62 46.83 20.71
C GLU A 88 37.68 47.98 19.69
N PHE A 89 36.99 47.87 18.54
CA PHE A 89 36.93 48.90 17.50
C PHE A 89 35.91 50.00 17.78
N LYS A 90 36.18 50.84 18.80
CA LYS A 90 35.26 51.89 19.28
C LYS A 90 34.72 52.83 18.19
N THR A 91 35.55 53.23 17.22
CA THR A 91 35.19 54.21 16.18
C THR A 91 34.23 53.65 15.12
N TYR A 92 34.27 52.35 14.87
CA TYR A 92 33.48 51.67 13.81
C TYR A 92 32.55 50.61 14.38
N ARG A 93 32.39 50.60 15.71
CA ARG A 93 31.62 49.61 16.45
C ARG A 93 30.18 49.55 16.00
N THR A 94 29.54 50.70 15.76
CA THR A 94 28.14 50.78 15.31
C THR A 94 27.98 50.09 13.96
N PHE A 95 28.75 50.51 12.96
CA PHE A 95 28.74 49.92 11.61
C PHE A 95 29.02 48.41 11.60
N LEU A 96 30.08 47.95 12.30
CA LEU A 96 30.42 46.53 12.34
C LEU A 96 29.39 45.70 13.12
N SER A 97 28.78 46.29 14.16
CA SER A 97 27.70 45.65 14.92
C SER A 97 26.42 45.55 14.09
N ASP A 98 26.13 46.54 13.24
CA ASP A 98 24.99 46.52 12.33
C ASP A 98 25.16 45.42 11.27
N ILE A 99 26.34 45.33 10.64
CA ILE A 99 26.67 44.23 9.72
C ILE A 99 26.55 42.87 10.42
N TYR A 100 27.12 42.75 11.62
CA TYR A 100 27.06 41.52 12.39
C TYR A 100 25.63 41.10 12.72
N LYS A 101 24.78 42.07 13.07
CA LYS A 101 23.36 41.85 13.36
C LYS A 101 22.60 41.36 12.14
N GLU A 102 22.81 41.94 10.96
CA GLU A 102 22.21 41.49 9.70
C GLU A 102 22.55 40.02 9.38
N TYR A 103 23.82 39.63 9.53
CA TYR A 103 24.22 38.24 9.32
C TYR A 103 23.61 37.29 10.36
N GLU A 104 23.51 37.72 11.62
CA GLU A 104 22.88 36.94 12.69
C GLU A 104 21.38 36.75 12.47
N GLU A 105 20.67 37.79 12.04
CA GLU A 105 19.26 37.70 11.67
C GLU A 105 19.05 36.75 10.49
N TYR A 106 19.91 36.84 9.47
CA TYR A 106 19.87 35.95 8.30
C TYR A 106 20.18 34.49 8.68
N LEU A 107 21.21 34.23 9.49
CA LEU A 107 21.53 32.89 10.02
C LEU A 107 20.40 32.35 10.90
N GLY A 108 19.80 33.20 11.74
CA GLY A 108 18.64 32.88 12.56
C GLY A 108 17.45 32.44 11.71
N PHE A 109 17.18 33.15 10.61
CA PHE A 109 16.16 32.79 9.63
C PHE A 109 16.40 31.39 9.04
N TYR A 110 17.60 31.08 8.52
CA TYR A 110 17.88 29.74 7.98
C TYR A 110 17.83 28.64 9.01
N LYS A 111 18.26 28.91 10.25
CA LYS A 111 18.18 27.93 11.34
C LYS A 111 16.72 27.64 11.69
N ALA A 112 15.88 28.67 11.76
CA ALA A 112 14.45 28.51 11.99
C ALA A 112 13.77 27.76 10.83
N GLU A 113 14.12 28.07 9.59
CA GLU A 113 13.61 27.39 8.39
C GLU A 113 14.02 25.91 8.36
N ALA A 114 15.28 25.60 8.67
CA ALA A 114 15.74 24.22 8.83
C ALA A 114 15.02 23.48 9.96
N GLN A 115 14.65 24.18 11.03
CA GLN A 115 13.91 23.60 12.15
C GLN A 115 12.44 23.31 11.78
N LYS A 116 11.81 24.13 10.93
CA LYS A 116 10.47 23.85 10.37
C LYS A 116 10.46 22.61 9.46
N LEU A 117 11.57 22.30 8.80
CA LEU A 117 11.71 21.13 7.93
C LEU A 117 11.91 19.81 8.70
N ARG A 118 12.32 19.85 9.98
CA ARG A 118 12.54 18.64 10.79
C ARG A 118 11.28 17.78 10.96
N PRO A 119 10.13 18.32 11.40
CA PRO A 119 8.90 17.54 11.54
C PRO A 119 8.46 16.86 10.24
N VAL A 120 8.63 17.54 9.10
CA VAL A 120 8.28 16.98 7.79
C VAL A 120 9.18 15.79 7.45
N LYS A 121 10.48 15.88 7.74
CA LYS A 121 11.43 14.79 7.55
C LYS A 121 11.11 13.59 8.47
N GLU A 122 10.75 13.85 9.71
CA GLU A 122 10.35 12.81 10.67
C GLU A 122 9.05 12.13 10.23
N TYR A 123 8.05 12.90 9.81
CA TYR A 123 6.79 12.38 9.27
C TYR A 123 7.02 11.52 8.01
N LEU A 124 7.85 11.99 7.08
CA LEU A 124 8.19 11.25 5.87
C LEU A 124 8.94 9.94 6.19
N TRP A 125 9.80 9.94 7.20
CA TRP A 125 10.46 8.73 7.69
C TRP A 125 9.46 7.73 8.25
N THR A 126 8.49 8.18 9.05
CA THR A 126 7.41 7.32 9.57
C THR A 126 6.57 6.72 8.43
N ILE A 127 6.16 7.52 7.45
CA ILE A 127 5.44 7.00 6.27
C ILE A 127 6.28 5.97 5.52
N SER A 128 7.58 6.24 5.31
CA SER A 128 8.48 5.28 4.65
C SER A 128 8.50 3.96 5.40
N GLN A 129 8.59 3.99 6.73
CA GLN A 129 8.60 2.80 7.56
C GLN A 129 7.26 2.04 7.49
N GLU A 130 6.13 2.74 7.48
CA GLU A 130 4.80 2.14 7.31
C GLU A 130 4.63 1.50 5.92
N CYS A 131 5.13 2.14 4.87
CA CYS A 131 5.17 1.58 3.52
C CYS A 131 5.99 0.29 3.47
N ASP A 132 7.19 0.30 4.05
CA ASP A 132 8.07 -0.88 4.12
C ASP A 132 7.40 -2.02 4.89
N GLU A 133 6.75 -1.72 6.02
CA GLU A 133 6.02 -2.71 6.81
C GLU A 133 4.83 -3.29 6.02
N ARG A 134 4.10 -2.46 5.28
CA ARG A 134 2.99 -2.90 4.42
C ARG A 134 3.47 -3.81 3.28
N ILE A 135 4.59 -3.46 2.65
CA ILE A 135 5.23 -4.29 1.62
C ILE A 135 5.63 -5.66 2.22
N LEU A 136 6.26 -5.66 3.40
CA LEU A 136 6.63 -6.89 4.11
C LEU A 136 5.43 -7.76 4.46
N LYS A 137 4.34 -7.16 4.94
CA LYS A 137 3.08 -7.88 5.24
C LYS A 137 2.49 -8.54 4.00
N LEU A 138 2.45 -7.82 2.88
CA LEU A 138 1.98 -8.37 1.60
C LEU A 138 2.87 -9.53 1.13
N GLN A 139 4.19 -9.34 1.13
CA GLN A 139 5.13 -10.40 0.75
C GLN A 139 5.00 -11.65 1.64
N LYS A 140 4.79 -11.48 2.95
CA LYS A 140 4.60 -12.60 3.89
C LYS A 140 3.31 -13.37 3.63
N ARG A 141 2.25 -12.69 3.18
CA ARG A 141 0.96 -13.32 2.81
C ARG A 141 1.02 -14.01 1.45
N GLU A 142 1.61 -13.37 0.45
CA GLU A 142 1.61 -13.85 -0.95
C GLU A 142 2.63 -14.98 -1.18
N ARG A 143 3.78 -14.99 -0.49
CA ARG A 143 4.79 -16.05 -0.62
C ARG A 143 4.27 -17.47 -0.38
N PRO A 144 3.53 -17.78 0.69
CA PRO A 144 3.03 -19.13 0.92
C PRO A 144 2.01 -19.56 -0.14
N GLU A 145 1.12 -18.65 -0.58
CA GLU A 145 0.17 -18.90 -1.67
C GLU A 145 0.91 -19.18 -2.99
N LEU A 146 1.90 -18.35 -3.34
CA LEU A 146 2.73 -18.58 -4.53
C LEU A 146 3.47 -19.93 -4.46
N ASN A 147 3.96 -20.31 -3.28
CA ASN A 147 4.65 -21.57 -3.08
C ASN A 147 3.71 -22.77 -3.10
N SER A 148 2.47 -22.65 -2.61
CA SER A 148 1.46 -23.72 -2.73
C SER A 148 1.04 -23.89 -4.19
N LEU A 149 0.78 -22.79 -4.92
CA LEU A 149 0.46 -22.84 -6.35
C LEU A 149 1.61 -23.45 -7.17
N LYS A 150 2.87 -23.08 -6.89
CA LYS A 150 4.02 -23.69 -7.56
C LYS A 150 4.09 -25.21 -7.33
N ARG A 151 3.84 -25.67 -6.10
CA ARG A 151 3.79 -27.11 -5.79
C ARG A 151 2.66 -27.81 -6.53
N GLU A 152 1.48 -27.20 -6.59
CA GLU A 152 0.33 -27.78 -7.31
C GLU A 152 0.58 -27.83 -8.82
N ILE A 153 1.22 -26.81 -9.41
CA ILE A 153 1.62 -26.82 -10.82
C ILE A 153 2.56 -27.99 -11.11
N ILE A 154 3.53 -28.27 -10.23
CA ILE A 154 4.45 -29.40 -10.38
C ILE A 154 3.67 -30.71 -10.31
N ARG A 155 2.83 -30.88 -9.28
CA ARG A 155 2.00 -32.09 -9.09
C ARG A 155 1.10 -32.36 -10.30
N LEU A 156 0.45 -31.33 -10.83
CA LEU A 156 -0.42 -31.45 -12.01
C LEU A 156 0.38 -31.81 -13.27
N ARG A 157 1.59 -31.27 -13.43
CA ARG A 157 2.48 -31.64 -14.56
C ARG A 157 2.93 -33.10 -14.48
N GLU A 158 3.25 -33.58 -13.29
CA GLU A 158 3.58 -34.99 -13.04
C GLU A 158 2.39 -35.89 -13.38
N LEU A 159 1.19 -35.54 -12.89
CA LEU A 159 -0.04 -36.29 -13.18
C LEU A 159 -0.36 -36.31 -14.68
N VAL A 160 -0.23 -35.18 -15.38
CA VAL A 160 -0.43 -35.12 -16.83
C VAL A 160 0.60 -35.98 -17.56
N SER A 161 1.83 -36.05 -17.07
CA SER A 161 2.88 -36.88 -17.67
C SER A 161 2.56 -38.37 -17.48
N GLN A 162 2.13 -38.77 -16.28
CA GLN A 162 1.69 -40.13 -15.99
C GLN A 162 0.51 -40.54 -16.85
N LEU A 163 -0.54 -39.71 -16.92
CA LEU A 163 -1.73 -40.01 -17.72
C LEU A 163 -1.43 -40.10 -19.22
N LYS A 164 -0.43 -39.35 -19.71
CA LYS A 164 0.04 -39.48 -21.10
C LYS A 164 0.76 -40.81 -21.32
N GLU A 165 1.59 -41.24 -20.39
CA GLU A 165 2.27 -42.54 -20.46
C GLU A 165 1.26 -43.69 -20.39
N ASP A 166 0.31 -43.65 -19.47
CA ASP A 166 -0.77 -44.63 -19.34
C ASP A 166 -1.61 -44.69 -20.61
N LYS A 167 -1.93 -43.53 -21.21
CA LYS A 167 -2.65 -43.46 -22.49
C LYS A 167 -1.89 -44.18 -23.60
N VAL A 168 -0.59 -43.91 -23.76
CA VAL A 168 0.23 -44.59 -24.78
C VAL A 168 0.28 -46.10 -24.48
N GLY A 169 0.45 -46.49 -23.22
CA GLY A 169 0.41 -47.89 -22.81
C GLY A 169 -0.89 -48.59 -23.20
N LEU A 170 -2.04 -47.97 -22.92
CA LEU A 170 -3.35 -48.50 -23.30
C LEU A 170 -3.55 -48.54 -24.82
N GLU A 171 -3.13 -47.51 -25.55
CA GLU A 171 -3.18 -47.49 -27.02
C GLU A 171 -2.40 -48.67 -27.62
N THR A 172 -1.20 -48.96 -27.10
CA THR A 172 -0.42 -50.13 -27.56
C THR A 172 -1.10 -51.47 -27.25
N GLN A 173 -1.76 -51.60 -26.09
CA GLN A 173 -2.52 -52.81 -25.75
C GLN A 173 -3.73 -52.99 -26.67
N VAL A 174 -4.46 -51.90 -26.96
CA VAL A 174 -5.59 -51.93 -27.88
C VAL A 174 -5.13 -52.34 -29.28
N GLU A 175 -4.00 -51.83 -29.75
CA GLU A 175 -3.43 -52.20 -31.05
C GLU A 175 -3.04 -53.68 -31.09
N GLN A 176 -2.37 -54.19 -30.04
CA GLN A 176 -2.02 -55.61 -29.92
C GLN A 176 -3.25 -56.53 -29.90
N LEU A 177 -4.28 -56.19 -29.13
CA LEU A 177 -5.52 -56.96 -29.07
C LEU A 177 -6.25 -56.93 -30.41
N THR A 178 -6.30 -55.77 -31.06
CA THR A 178 -6.89 -55.63 -32.40
C THR A 178 -6.17 -56.50 -33.42
N GLN A 179 -4.83 -56.55 -33.37
CA GLN A 179 -4.02 -57.39 -34.23
C GLN A 179 -4.26 -58.89 -33.94
N SER A 180 -4.29 -59.29 -32.68
CA SER A 180 -4.59 -60.68 -32.27
C SER A 180 -5.99 -61.12 -32.73
N ILE A 181 -7.00 -60.26 -32.61
CA ILE A 181 -8.35 -60.53 -33.10
C ILE A 181 -8.36 -60.73 -34.62
N LYS A 182 -7.64 -59.90 -35.38
CA LYS A 182 -7.52 -60.06 -36.84
C LYS A 182 -6.88 -61.41 -37.20
N GLU A 183 -5.82 -61.79 -36.49
CA GLU A 183 -5.13 -63.07 -36.70
C GLU A 183 -6.04 -64.27 -36.41
N GLU A 184 -6.81 -64.23 -35.32
CA GLU A 184 -7.80 -65.27 -35.02
C GLU A 184 -8.92 -65.32 -36.07
N HIS A 185 -9.43 -64.16 -36.52
CA HIS A 185 -10.41 -64.11 -37.60
C HIS A 185 -9.88 -64.73 -38.90
N ASP A 186 -8.62 -64.47 -39.26
CA ASP A 186 -8.00 -65.08 -40.44
C ASP A 186 -7.85 -66.59 -40.27
N LYS A 187 -7.44 -67.09 -39.09
CA LYS A 187 -7.40 -68.53 -38.79
C LYS A 187 -8.77 -69.19 -38.98
N PHE A 188 -9.84 -68.62 -38.43
CA PHE A 188 -11.19 -69.14 -38.61
C PHE A 188 -11.62 -69.17 -40.06
N ARG A 189 -11.23 -68.15 -40.84
CA ARG A 189 -11.51 -68.10 -42.28
C ARG A 189 -10.79 -69.23 -43.03
N TYR A 190 -9.49 -69.41 -42.76
CA TYR A 190 -8.72 -70.51 -43.34
C TYR A 190 -9.28 -71.88 -42.98
N GLU A 191 -9.70 -72.08 -41.71
CA GLU A 191 -10.33 -73.33 -41.27
C GLU A 191 -11.67 -73.57 -41.96
N ALA A 192 -12.50 -72.53 -42.12
CA ALA A 192 -13.78 -72.62 -42.82
C ALA A 192 -13.58 -72.98 -44.30
N ASP A 193 -12.59 -72.39 -44.98
CA ASP A 193 -12.26 -72.70 -46.37
C ASP A 193 -11.71 -74.13 -46.50
N ALA A 194 -10.85 -74.58 -45.58
CA ALA A 194 -10.37 -75.96 -45.53
C ALA A 194 -11.52 -76.97 -45.31
N LYS A 195 -12.48 -76.67 -44.42
CA LYS A 195 -13.69 -77.47 -44.22
C LYS A 195 -14.55 -77.54 -45.47
N ARG A 196 -14.73 -76.44 -46.20
CA ARG A 196 -15.47 -76.42 -47.47
C ARG A 196 -14.80 -77.31 -48.52
N LEU A 197 -13.46 -77.25 -48.63
CA LEU A 197 -12.70 -78.12 -49.53
C LEU A 197 -12.87 -79.59 -49.15
N LEU A 198 -12.72 -79.95 -47.88
CA LEU A 198 -12.94 -81.32 -47.40
C LEU A 198 -14.36 -81.82 -47.65
N ILE A 199 -15.39 -80.99 -47.43
CA ILE A 199 -16.78 -81.34 -47.74
C ILE A 199 -16.94 -81.61 -49.24
N SER A 200 -16.33 -80.77 -50.10
CA SER A 200 -16.38 -80.98 -51.54
C SER A 200 -15.72 -82.29 -51.96
N GLU A 201 -14.59 -82.66 -51.33
CA GLU A 201 -13.87 -83.91 -51.57
C GLU A 201 -14.66 -85.12 -51.05
N ILE A 202 -15.24 -85.04 -49.85
CA ILE A 202 -16.14 -86.08 -49.29
C ILE A 202 -17.34 -86.28 -50.21
N ASN A 203 -17.94 -85.20 -50.72
CA ASN A 203 -19.06 -85.31 -51.65
C ASN A 203 -18.64 -85.97 -52.96
N ALA A 204 -17.47 -85.64 -53.51
CA ALA A 204 -16.92 -86.30 -54.69
C ALA A 204 -16.66 -87.80 -54.44
N MET A 205 -16.07 -88.16 -53.29
CA MET A 205 -15.85 -89.55 -52.90
C MET A 205 -17.17 -90.30 -52.66
N ARG A 206 -18.18 -89.66 -52.06
CA ARG A 206 -19.51 -90.25 -51.89
C ARG A 206 -20.17 -90.54 -53.23
N MET A 207 -20.04 -89.66 -54.21
CA MET A 207 -20.53 -89.93 -55.57
C MET A 207 -19.82 -91.15 -56.19
N GLN A 208 -18.49 -91.24 -56.08
CA GLN A 208 -17.74 -92.42 -56.53
C GLN A 208 -18.10 -93.71 -55.77
N PHE A 209 -18.35 -93.59 -54.46
CA PHE A 209 -18.76 -94.72 -53.63
C PHE A 209 -20.17 -95.16 -53.96
N ASP A 210 -21.14 -94.26 -54.12
CA ASP A 210 -22.52 -94.60 -54.50
C ASP A 210 -22.55 -95.27 -55.88
N GLU A 211 -21.69 -94.85 -56.82
CA GLU A 211 -21.45 -95.55 -58.09
C GLU A 211 -20.91 -96.98 -57.87
N SER A 212 -20.00 -97.19 -56.90
CA SER A 212 -19.41 -98.48 -56.56
C SER A 212 -20.31 -99.38 -55.69
N GLU A 213 -21.12 -98.79 -54.82
CA GLU A 213 -22.04 -99.47 -53.92
C GLU A 213 -23.31 -99.90 -54.66
N GLY A 214 -23.71 -99.18 -55.73
CA GLY A 214 -24.65 -99.70 -56.72
C GLY A 214 -24.22 -101.04 -57.31
N VAL A 215 -22.91 -101.29 -57.41
CA VAL A 215 -22.33 -102.57 -57.85
C VAL A 215 -22.25 -103.58 -56.68
N SER A 216 -22.03 -103.12 -55.45
CA SER A 216 -21.87 -104.01 -54.28
C SER A 216 -23.18 -104.42 -53.59
N LYS A 217 -24.24 -103.60 -53.66
CA LYS A 217 -25.60 -103.90 -53.14
C LYS A 217 -26.30 -105.05 -53.88
N GLN A 218 -25.75 -105.49 -55.01
CA GLN A 218 -26.21 -106.68 -55.72
C GLN A 218 -25.66 -107.99 -55.12
N LEU A 219 -24.68 -107.94 -54.19
CA LEU A 219 -23.89 -109.11 -53.81
C LEU A 219 -23.97 -109.57 -52.36
N GLN A 220 -24.53 -108.81 -51.42
CA GLN A 220 -24.45 -109.20 -50.01
C GLN A 220 -25.73 -108.94 -49.23
N SER A 221 -26.69 -109.83 -49.45
CA SER A 221 -27.73 -110.14 -48.47
C SER A 221 -27.25 -111.30 -47.58
N LYS A 222 -27.57 -111.20 -46.27
CA LYS A 222 -27.43 -112.22 -45.21
C LYS A 222 -26.04 -112.37 -44.58
N THR A 223 -25.92 -112.01 -43.30
CA THR A 223 -26.07 -112.98 -42.19
C THR A 223 -25.89 -112.26 -40.84
N ASN A 224 -26.79 -112.57 -39.92
CA ASN A 224 -26.83 -112.07 -38.55
C ASN A 224 -25.88 -112.87 -37.65
N ARG A 225 -25.19 -112.11 -36.79
CA ARG A 225 -24.98 -112.35 -35.35
C ARG A 225 -24.55 -113.74 -34.93
N GLN A 226 -23.24 -113.93 -34.89
CA GLN A 226 -22.57 -114.59 -33.78
C GLN A 226 -21.93 -113.51 -32.92
N ASP A 227 -21.83 -113.70 -31.60
CA ASP A 227 -21.34 -112.71 -30.65
C ASP A 227 -20.09 -112.00 -31.18
N ASP A 228 -20.32 -110.74 -31.55
CA ASP A 228 -19.56 -110.09 -32.60
C ASP A 228 -18.29 -109.48 -31.98
N PRO A 229 -17.08 -109.81 -32.46
CA PRO A 229 -15.88 -109.06 -32.08
C PRO A 229 -16.03 -107.55 -32.32
N VAL A 230 -16.96 -107.14 -33.20
CA VAL A 230 -17.37 -105.74 -33.37
C VAL A 230 -18.09 -105.20 -32.14
N LEU A 231 -18.94 -105.97 -31.43
CA LEU A 231 -19.63 -105.49 -30.22
C LEU A 231 -18.64 -105.24 -29.07
N LEU A 232 -17.65 -106.12 -28.92
CA LEU A 232 -16.53 -105.93 -27.99
C LEU A 232 -15.65 -104.74 -28.38
N LYS A 233 -15.40 -104.55 -29.67
CA LYS A 233 -14.70 -103.36 -30.19
C LYS A 233 -15.51 -102.08 -29.96
N ILE A 234 -16.84 -102.11 -30.11
CA ILE A 234 -17.74 -101.00 -29.80
C ILE A 234 -17.69 -100.68 -28.30
N ALA A 235 -17.75 -101.69 -27.43
CA ALA A 235 -17.64 -101.49 -25.99
C ALA A 235 -16.27 -100.89 -25.60
N LEU A 236 -15.18 -101.36 -26.23
CA LEU A 236 -13.84 -100.82 -26.03
C LEU A 236 -13.69 -99.39 -26.58
N GLU A 237 -14.26 -99.09 -27.75
CA GLU A 237 -14.32 -97.73 -28.30
C GLU A 237 -15.16 -96.80 -27.43
N GLN A 238 -16.25 -97.30 -26.85
CA GLN A 238 -17.11 -96.54 -25.96
C GLN A 238 -16.41 -96.27 -24.62
N ALA A 239 -15.66 -97.25 -24.09
CA ALA A 239 -14.79 -97.06 -22.93
C ALA A 239 -13.67 -96.04 -23.22
N ARG A 240 -13.03 -96.10 -24.40
CA ARG A 240 -12.03 -95.11 -24.82
C ARG A 240 -12.63 -93.73 -24.98
N LYS A 241 -13.82 -93.60 -25.57
CA LYS A 241 -14.54 -92.33 -25.69
C LYS A 241 -14.90 -91.74 -24.33
N ALA A 242 -15.38 -92.57 -23.40
CA ALA A 242 -15.65 -92.14 -22.03
C ALA A 242 -14.38 -91.69 -21.31
N GLN A 243 -13.26 -92.40 -21.50
CA GLN A 243 -11.96 -92.00 -20.97
C GLN A 243 -11.50 -90.66 -21.56
N SER A 244 -11.53 -90.50 -22.88
CA SER A 244 -11.16 -89.24 -23.53
C SER A 244 -12.06 -88.08 -23.12
N ALA A 245 -13.36 -88.31 -22.88
CA ALA A 245 -14.27 -87.29 -22.38
C ALA A 245 -13.90 -86.85 -20.95
N SER A 246 -13.57 -87.79 -20.07
CA SER A 246 -13.09 -87.49 -18.71
C SER A 246 -11.73 -86.79 -18.71
N GLU A 247 -10.80 -87.20 -19.57
CA GLU A 247 -9.52 -86.53 -19.75
C GLU A 247 -9.70 -85.10 -20.27
N PHE A 248 -10.62 -84.90 -21.21
CA PHE A 248 -10.98 -83.57 -21.71
C PHE A 248 -11.58 -82.69 -20.60
N GLU A 249 -12.49 -83.22 -19.79
CA GLU A 249 -13.07 -82.49 -18.65
C GLU A 249 -12.00 -82.08 -17.63
N VAL A 250 -11.02 -82.95 -17.34
CA VAL A 250 -9.88 -82.61 -16.47
C VAL A 250 -8.99 -81.52 -17.10
N VAL A 251 -8.76 -81.57 -18.41
CA VAL A 251 -8.00 -80.52 -19.13
C VAL A 251 -8.76 -79.20 -19.10
N GLN A 252 -10.07 -79.23 -19.31
CA GLN A 252 -10.93 -78.05 -19.23
C GLN A 252 -10.90 -77.45 -17.82
N LEU A 253 -11.09 -78.26 -16.77
CA LEU A 253 -11.00 -77.80 -15.39
C LEU A 253 -9.62 -77.22 -15.04
N LYS A 254 -8.53 -77.80 -15.57
CA LYS A 254 -7.19 -77.24 -15.42
C LYS A 254 -7.04 -75.90 -16.12
N ALA A 255 -7.56 -75.76 -17.34
CA ALA A 255 -7.54 -74.50 -18.08
C ALA A 255 -8.38 -73.41 -17.39
N GLU A 256 -9.53 -73.78 -16.85
CA GLU A 256 -10.38 -72.87 -16.05
C GLU A 256 -9.69 -72.48 -14.73
N TYR A 257 -9.04 -73.42 -14.04
CA TYR A 257 -8.34 -73.18 -12.77
C TYR A 257 -7.12 -72.26 -12.91
N VAL A 258 -6.43 -72.29 -14.06
CA VAL A 258 -5.30 -71.37 -14.35
C VAL A 258 -5.74 -69.91 -14.28
N ASN A 259 -7.00 -69.60 -14.58
CA ASN A 259 -7.55 -68.25 -14.56
C ASN A 259 -8.16 -67.86 -13.19
N VAL A 260 -8.15 -68.75 -12.20
CA VAL A 260 -8.69 -68.47 -10.88
C VAL A 260 -7.60 -67.87 -9.98
N MET A 261 -7.89 -66.70 -9.43
CA MET A 261 -7.00 -66.02 -8.49
C MET A 261 -6.86 -66.84 -7.19
N PRO A 262 -5.62 -67.09 -6.71
CA PRO A 262 -5.42 -67.76 -5.43
C PRO A 262 -6.12 -67.00 -4.29
N LYS A 263 -6.81 -67.74 -3.41
CA LYS A 263 -7.60 -67.16 -2.30
C LYS A 263 -6.80 -66.16 -1.46
N SER A 264 -5.54 -66.46 -1.17
CA SER A 264 -4.65 -65.53 -0.43
C SER A 264 -4.45 -64.19 -1.13
N ARG A 265 -4.36 -64.17 -2.47
CA ARG A 265 -4.24 -62.93 -3.24
C ARG A 265 -5.57 -62.18 -3.31
N TYR A 266 -6.68 -62.91 -3.38
CA TYR A 266 -8.02 -62.32 -3.27
C TYR A 266 -8.22 -61.64 -1.90
N ASP A 267 -7.91 -62.34 -0.81
CA ASP A 267 -8.04 -61.82 0.56
C ASP A 267 -7.17 -60.56 0.75
N ALA A 268 -5.92 -60.58 0.25
CA ALA A 268 -5.04 -59.42 0.29
C ALA A 268 -5.58 -58.21 -0.53
N LEU A 269 -6.14 -58.46 -1.72
CA LEU A 269 -6.79 -57.41 -2.52
C LEU A 269 -8.06 -56.88 -1.85
N TRP A 270 -8.84 -57.74 -1.21
CA TRP A 270 -10.04 -57.37 -0.48
C TRP A 270 -9.72 -56.49 0.73
N GLU A 271 -8.70 -56.83 1.51
CA GLU A 271 -8.22 -56.00 2.62
C GLU A 271 -7.68 -54.65 2.13
N ALA A 272 -6.90 -54.64 1.04
CA ALA A 272 -6.39 -53.41 0.46
C ALA A 272 -7.54 -52.51 -0.04
N ASN A 273 -8.55 -53.09 -0.70
CA ASN A 273 -9.71 -52.36 -1.19
C ASN A 273 -10.56 -51.81 -0.03
N ASN A 274 -10.73 -52.57 1.05
CA ASN A 274 -11.41 -52.08 2.25
C ASN A 274 -10.66 -50.92 2.92
N LYS A 275 -9.33 -50.95 2.97
CA LYS A 275 -8.53 -49.83 3.47
C LYS A 275 -8.72 -48.59 2.61
N VAL A 276 -8.61 -48.73 1.28
CA VAL A 276 -8.84 -47.63 0.33
C VAL A 276 -10.24 -47.06 0.47
N LYS A 277 -11.25 -47.92 0.63
CA LYS A 277 -12.64 -47.49 0.85
C LYS A 277 -12.79 -46.68 2.14
N ASN A 278 -12.22 -47.14 3.24
CA ASN A 278 -12.27 -46.41 4.51
C ASN A 278 -11.55 -45.05 4.42
N ASP A 279 -10.39 -45.00 3.76
CA ASP A 279 -9.64 -43.76 3.54
C ASP A 279 -10.46 -42.78 2.68
N TYR A 280 -11.13 -43.29 1.63
CA TYR A 280 -12.02 -42.50 0.80
C TYR A 280 -13.22 -41.93 1.60
N ASP A 281 -13.86 -42.76 2.43
CA ASP A 281 -14.97 -42.34 3.28
C ASP A 281 -14.53 -41.28 4.31
N MET A 282 -13.32 -41.39 4.87
CA MET A 282 -12.75 -40.35 5.74
C MET A 282 -12.51 -39.04 4.97
N LYS A 283 -12.00 -39.11 3.74
CA LYS A 283 -11.78 -37.93 2.90
C LYS A 283 -13.07 -37.25 2.44
N ILE A 284 -14.15 -38.01 2.28
CA ILE A 284 -15.48 -37.42 2.05
C ILE A 284 -15.90 -36.59 3.25
N LYS A 285 -15.83 -37.15 4.47
CA LYS A 285 -16.21 -36.43 5.70
C LYS A 285 -15.38 -35.17 5.92
N GLU A 286 -14.06 -35.25 5.73
CA GLU A 286 -13.18 -34.08 5.83
C GLU A 286 -13.57 -32.97 4.83
N ASN A 287 -13.96 -33.35 3.59
CA ASN A 287 -14.45 -32.39 2.61
C ASN A 287 -15.81 -31.79 3.00
N GLU A 288 -16.71 -32.57 3.58
CA GLU A 288 -18.01 -32.09 4.09
C GLU A 288 -17.79 -31.04 5.19
N GLU A 289 -16.94 -31.33 6.19
CA GLU A 289 -16.59 -30.41 7.28
C GLU A 289 -15.93 -29.12 6.77
N LEU A 290 -15.04 -29.23 5.79
CA LEU A 290 -14.43 -28.07 5.14
C LEU A 290 -15.46 -27.23 4.38
N ASN A 291 -16.39 -27.87 3.68
CA ASN A 291 -17.43 -27.16 2.93
C ASN A 291 -18.39 -26.43 3.88
N GLU A 292 -18.75 -27.03 5.00
CA GLU A 292 -19.54 -26.37 6.06
C GLU A 292 -18.80 -25.16 6.64
N SER A 293 -17.49 -25.29 6.89
CA SER A 293 -16.64 -24.19 7.37
C SER A 293 -16.54 -23.05 6.35
N LEU A 294 -16.45 -23.38 5.06
CA LEU A 294 -16.44 -22.39 3.99
C LEU A 294 -17.77 -21.64 3.90
N GLU A 295 -18.90 -22.35 3.99
CA GLU A 295 -20.22 -21.70 3.94
C GLU A 295 -20.44 -20.81 5.17
N PHE A 296 -19.95 -21.22 6.34
CA PHE A 296 -19.95 -20.39 7.54
C PHE A 296 -19.13 -19.09 7.35
N LEU A 297 -17.91 -19.18 6.83
CA LEU A 297 -17.06 -18.01 6.56
C LEU A 297 -17.67 -17.08 5.51
N LYS A 298 -18.31 -17.64 4.49
CA LYS A 298 -19.03 -16.88 3.46
C LYS A 298 -20.22 -16.13 4.06
N ASN A 299 -20.94 -16.74 4.99
CA ASN A 299 -22.02 -16.08 5.73
C ASN A 299 -21.49 -14.94 6.60
N GLN A 300 -20.37 -15.13 7.29
CA GLN A 300 -19.71 -14.05 8.04
C GLN A 300 -19.27 -12.90 7.14
N LEU A 301 -18.68 -13.20 5.98
CA LEU A 301 -18.27 -12.19 5.01
C LEU A 301 -19.47 -11.38 4.52
N ASN A 302 -20.58 -12.03 4.18
CA ASN A 302 -21.81 -11.37 3.76
C ASN A 302 -22.36 -10.45 4.86
N GLU A 303 -22.28 -10.86 6.12
CA GLU A 303 -22.73 -10.03 7.25
C GLU A 303 -21.83 -8.80 7.44
N VAL A 304 -20.51 -8.98 7.37
CA VAL A 304 -19.55 -7.85 7.43
C VAL A 304 -19.76 -6.89 6.26
N MET A 305 -20.07 -7.40 5.06
CA MET A 305 -20.39 -6.56 3.91
C MET A 305 -21.65 -5.72 4.16
N LYS A 306 -22.72 -6.31 4.70
CA LYS A 306 -23.93 -5.56 5.06
C LYS A 306 -23.64 -4.49 6.10
N GLN A 307 -22.86 -4.80 7.13
CA GLN A 307 -22.47 -3.82 8.15
C GLN A 307 -21.68 -2.66 7.56
N ARG A 308 -20.77 -2.95 6.63
CA ARG A 308 -20.01 -1.93 5.89
C ARG A 308 -20.94 -1.04 5.08
N ASP A 309 -21.86 -1.61 4.31
CA ASP A 309 -22.81 -0.84 3.48
C ASP A 309 -23.75 0.02 4.34
N GLN A 310 -24.18 -0.48 5.49
CA GLN A 310 -24.93 0.29 6.49
C GLN A 310 -24.10 1.46 7.03
N SER A 311 -22.85 1.22 7.41
CA SER A 311 -21.96 2.27 7.91
C SER A 311 -21.65 3.35 6.85
N GLU A 312 -21.53 2.95 5.58
CA GLU A 312 -21.36 3.88 4.49
C GLU A 312 -22.60 4.75 4.31
N THR A 313 -23.78 4.14 4.40
CA THR A 313 -25.06 4.86 4.34
C THR A 313 -25.19 5.86 5.49
N THR A 314 -24.83 5.48 6.73
CA THR A 314 -24.90 6.40 7.87
C THR A 314 -23.89 7.54 7.74
N VAL A 315 -22.68 7.29 7.25
CA VAL A 315 -21.69 8.34 6.98
C VAL A 315 -22.21 9.31 5.94
N GLN A 316 -22.81 8.83 4.84
CA GLN A 316 -23.42 9.68 3.82
C GLN A 316 -24.57 10.52 4.40
N GLN A 317 -25.41 9.94 5.27
CA GLN A 317 -26.47 10.68 5.95
C GLN A 317 -25.89 11.76 6.88
N LEU A 318 -24.89 11.42 7.69
CA LEU A 318 -24.21 12.36 8.59
C LEU A 318 -23.58 13.51 7.82
N GLN A 319 -22.89 13.24 6.72
CA GLN A 319 -22.34 14.27 5.84
C GLN A 319 -23.40 15.24 5.31
N ARG A 320 -24.63 14.77 5.08
CA ARG A 320 -25.75 15.65 4.68
C ARG A 320 -26.26 16.53 5.81
N VAL A 321 -26.12 16.11 7.07
CA VAL A 321 -26.70 16.80 8.25
C VAL A 321 -25.66 17.50 9.14
N SER A 322 -24.36 17.36 8.89
CA SER A 322 -23.27 17.78 9.80
C SER A 322 -23.12 19.29 10.05
N THR A 323 -23.93 20.17 9.47
CA THR A 323 -24.10 21.54 9.99
C THR A 323 -25.55 21.97 9.78
N PRO A 324 -26.31 22.33 10.84
CA PRO A 324 -27.53 23.10 10.65
C PRO A 324 -27.13 24.37 9.89
N ARG A 325 -27.64 24.53 8.67
CA ARG A 325 -27.34 25.72 7.88
C ARG A 325 -27.89 26.93 8.65
N PRO A 326 -27.12 28.01 8.82
CA PRO A 326 -27.66 29.24 9.38
C PRO A 326 -28.90 29.67 8.59
N GLU A 327 -29.91 30.19 9.28
CA GLU A 327 -31.05 30.85 8.64
C GLU A 327 -30.53 32.12 7.95
N TRP A 328 -30.15 32.00 6.68
CA TRP A 328 -29.49 33.08 5.92
C TRP A 328 -30.34 34.33 5.82
N SER A 329 -31.66 34.21 5.92
CA SER A 329 -32.59 35.33 6.00
C SER A 329 -32.48 36.08 7.33
N GLU A 330 -32.19 35.41 8.44
CA GLU A 330 -31.93 36.07 9.71
C GLU A 330 -30.56 36.75 9.73
N VAL A 331 -29.56 36.10 9.13
CA VAL A 331 -28.22 36.67 8.96
C VAL A 331 -28.30 37.96 8.15
N GLY A 332 -28.95 37.95 6.98
CA GLY A 332 -29.11 39.13 6.13
C GLY A 332 -29.83 40.30 6.80
N ARG A 333 -30.79 40.04 7.70
CA ARG A 333 -31.46 41.10 8.48
C ARG A 333 -30.52 41.82 9.45
N LYS A 334 -29.46 41.17 9.91
CA LYS A 334 -28.49 41.72 10.87
C LYS A 334 -27.28 42.37 10.19
N LEU A 335 -27.15 42.29 8.87
CA LEU A 335 -26.08 42.95 8.12
C LEU A 335 -26.43 44.38 7.70
N PRO A 336 -25.43 45.27 7.59
CA PRO A 336 -25.61 46.61 7.03
C PRO A 336 -26.08 46.51 5.57
N GLY A 337 -27.21 47.15 5.25
CA GLY A 337 -27.88 47.06 3.94
C GLY A 337 -29.12 46.16 3.93
N GLY A 338 -29.39 45.43 5.03
CA GLY A 338 -30.65 44.72 5.26
C GLY A 338 -30.85 43.47 4.39
N LEU A 339 -32.01 42.83 4.60
CA LEU A 339 -32.34 41.54 3.98
C LEU A 339 -32.42 41.60 2.44
N THR A 340 -32.89 42.72 1.88
CA THR A 340 -33.05 42.90 0.42
C THR A 340 -31.71 42.87 -0.29
N ARG A 341 -30.74 43.68 0.14
CA ARG A 341 -29.39 43.71 -0.42
C ARG A 341 -28.69 42.36 -0.26
N TRP A 342 -28.82 41.74 0.91
CA TRP A 342 -28.26 40.40 1.16
C TRP A 342 -28.83 39.35 0.19
N LEU A 343 -30.14 39.36 -0.06
CA LEU A 343 -30.76 38.42 -0.99
C LEU A 343 -30.34 38.69 -2.43
N GLU A 344 -30.17 39.94 -2.85
CA GLU A 344 -29.68 40.30 -4.18
C GLU A 344 -28.22 39.85 -4.39
N GLU A 345 -27.33 40.13 -3.44
CA GLU A 345 -25.91 39.79 -3.52
C GLU A 345 -25.67 38.27 -3.39
N THR A 346 -26.56 37.55 -2.69
CA THR A 346 -26.39 36.12 -2.41
C THR A 346 -27.40 35.20 -3.13
N ALA A 347 -28.20 35.72 -4.06
CA ALA A 347 -29.26 34.98 -4.74
C ALA A 347 -28.75 33.70 -5.44
N SER A 348 -27.57 33.78 -6.06
CA SER A 348 -26.96 32.70 -6.84
C SER A 348 -25.95 31.85 -6.07
N MET A 349 -25.76 32.11 -4.78
CA MET A 349 -24.70 31.47 -3.97
C MET A 349 -25.24 30.28 -3.16
N SER A 350 -24.44 29.22 -3.06
CA SER A 350 -24.67 28.13 -2.11
C SER A 350 -24.46 28.59 -0.66
N SER A 351 -24.99 27.85 0.33
CA SER A 351 -24.82 28.22 1.75
C SER A 351 -23.35 28.30 2.20
N GLN A 352 -22.46 27.50 1.60
CA GLN A 352 -21.03 27.59 1.88
C GLN A 352 -20.42 28.87 1.29
N GLU A 353 -20.80 29.21 0.06
CA GLU A 353 -20.36 30.44 -0.60
C GLU A 353 -20.90 31.69 0.12
N LYS A 354 -22.15 31.64 0.62
CA LYS A 354 -22.75 32.69 1.48
C LYS A 354 -21.93 32.91 2.76
N MET A 355 -21.44 31.84 3.37
CA MET A 355 -20.57 31.93 4.55
C MET A 355 -19.25 32.61 4.21
N HIS A 356 -18.59 32.22 3.12
CA HIS A 356 -17.35 32.86 2.68
C HIS A 356 -17.55 34.33 2.29
N PHE A 357 -18.65 34.65 1.62
CA PHE A 357 -19.02 36.02 1.27
C PHE A 357 -19.20 36.90 2.51
N LEU A 358 -19.91 36.38 3.52
CA LEU A 358 -20.07 37.05 4.81
C LEU A 358 -18.73 37.32 5.49
N VAL A 359 -17.87 36.30 5.57
CA VAL A 359 -16.53 36.43 6.18
C VAL A 359 -15.74 37.50 5.45
N ASN A 360 -15.75 37.49 4.11
CA ASN A 360 -15.05 38.46 3.29
C ASN A 360 -15.57 39.90 3.50
N GLN A 361 -16.90 40.09 3.58
CA GLN A 361 -17.48 41.39 3.88
C GLN A 361 -17.11 41.90 5.27
N LEU A 362 -17.15 41.04 6.29
CA LEU A 362 -16.77 41.41 7.66
C LEU A 362 -15.28 41.75 7.76
N THR A 363 -14.41 41.02 7.04
CA THR A 363 -12.97 41.34 6.99
C THR A 363 -12.70 42.61 6.19
N ALA A 364 -13.45 42.88 5.12
CA ALA A 364 -13.31 44.11 4.33
C ALA A 364 -13.77 45.35 5.11
N GLN A 365 -14.87 45.26 5.85
CA GLN A 365 -15.38 46.35 6.71
C GLN A 365 -14.47 46.65 7.91
N SER A 366 -13.61 45.71 8.33
CA SER A 366 -12.67 45.94 9.43
C SER A 366 -11.46 46.81 9.05
N ALA A 367 -11.24 47.07 7.76
CA ALA A 367 -10.10 47.83 7.25
C ALA A 367 -10.38 49.33 7.05
N GLU A 368 -11.65 49.74 6.94
CA GLU A 368 -12.05 51.13 6.81
C GLU A 368 -12.68 51.60 8.13
N ASN A 369 -12.06 52.58 8.80
CA ASN A 369 -12.67 53.26 9.94
C ASN A 369 -13.93 53.99 9.46
N ILE A 370 -15.10 53.36 9.59
CA ILE A 370 -16.38 53.97 9.24
C ILE A 370 -16.78 54.94 10.35
N GLU A 371 -16.83 56.23 10.03
CA GLU A 371 -17.56 57.24 10.81
C GLU A 371 -19.04 56.83 10.87
N PHE A 372 -19.45 56.29 12.02
CA PHE A 372 -20.83 55.90 12.25
C PHE A 372 -21.66 57.15 12.57
N ASN A 373 -22.43 57.64 11.60
CA ASN A 373 -23.33 58.76 11.80
C ASN A 373 -24.59 58.32 12.57
N LEU A 374 -24.49 58.32 13.90
CA LEU A 374 -25.58 58.01 14.82
C LEU A 374 -26.88 58.79 14.53
N ASN A 375 -26.78 60.02 14.00
CA ASN A 375 -27.95 60.87 13.80
C ASN A 375 -28.85 60.43 12.64
N GLU A 376 -28.31 59.71 11.65
CA GLU A 376 -29.08 59.19 10.52
C GLU A 376 -29.84 57.91 10.93
N TYR A 377 -29.16 57.00 11.64
CA TYR A 377 -29.78 55.78 12.20
C TYR A 377 -30.88 56.08 13.24
N ILE A 378 -30.69 57.12 14.06
CA ILE A 378 -31.66 57.51 15.09
C ILE A 378 -32.96 58.09 14.49
N LYS A 379 -32.90 58.75 13.32
CA LYS A 379 -34.08 59.34 12.67
C LYS A 379 -35.00 58.31 12.01
N GLU A 380 -34.47 57.18 11.54
CA GLU A 380 -35.26 56.20 10.80
C GLU A 380 -36.02 55.21 11.69
N GLU A 381 -35.47 54.79 12.84
CA GLU A 381 -36.10 53.72 13.65
C GLU A 381 -36.62 54.13 15.04
N LEU A 382 -36.06 55.16 15.68
CA LEU A 382 -36.39 55.50 17.07
C LEU A 382 -36.91 56.94 17.15
N ASN A 383 -38.22 57.10 16.92
CA ASN A 383 -38.98 58.38 17.03
C ASN A 383 -38.90 59.08 18.41
N PHE A 384 -38.00 58.68 19.31
CA PHE A 384 -37.72 59.34 20.57
C PHE A 384 -36.27 59.12 21.02
N VAL A 385 -35.53 60.22 21.21
CA VAL A 385 -34.22 60.22 21.87
C VAL A 385 -34.40 60.73 23.31
N PRO A 386 -34.03 59.94 24.34
CA PRO A 386 -34.02 60.39 25.73
C PRO A 386 -33.15 61.64 25.90
N SER A 387 -33.59 62.59 26.73
CA SER A 387 -32.95 63.91 26.89
C SER A 387 -31.48 63.85 27.29
N PHE A 388 -31.03 62.81 28.00
CA PHE A 388 -29.64 62.62 28.42
C PHE A 388 -28.68 62.19 27.29
N LEU A 389 -29.20 61.83 26.11
CA LEU A 389 -28.41 61.52 24.90
C LEU A 389 -28.44 62.65 23.87
N LYS A 390 -29.17 63.75 24.14
CA LYS A 390 -29.17 64.94 23.30
C LYS A 390 -28.00 65.83 23.72
N THR A 391 -26.88 65.76 23.00
CA THR A 391 -25.79 66.72 23.17
C THR A 391 -26.18 68.06 22.57
N THR A 392 -26.15 69.13 23.38
CA THR A 392 -26.56 70.48 22.99
C THR A 392 -25.44 71.32 22.35
N GLU A 393 -24.22 70.81 22.25
CA GLU A 393 -23.12 71.51 21.57
C GLU A 393 -22.34 70.53 20.70
N ALA A 394 -21.84 71.05 19.58
CA ALA A 394 -21.30 70.31 18.44
C ALA A 394 -19.94 69.65 18.75
N ASP A 395 -19.93 68.66 19.65
CA ASP A 395 -18.79 67.78 19.85
C ASP A 395 -18.96 66.49 19.03
N VAL A 396 -18.02 66.32 18.10
CA VAL A 396 -17.87 65.15 17.25
C VAL A 396 -17.67 63.91 18.13
N THR A 397 -18.61 62.97 18.06
CA THR A 397 -18.46 61.67 18.73
C THR A 397 -17.55 60.78 17.89
N VAL A 398 -16.25 60.77 18.25
CA VAL A 398 -15.28 59.87 17.63
C VAL A 398 -15.55 58.44 18.12
N SER A 399 -16.00 57.57 17.21
CA SER A 399 -16.00 56.13 17.43
C SER A 399 -14.56 55.65 17.59
N ARG A 400 -14.13 55.41 18.82
CA ARG A 400 -12.86 54.73 19.08
C ARG A 400 -13.11 53.23 19.02
N PRO A 401 -12.27 52.43 18.33
CA PRO A 401 -12.34 50.98 18.43
C PRO A 401 -12.05 50.57 19.87
N ILE A 402 -13.10 50.19 20.61
CA ILE A 402 -12.97 49.68 21.97
C ILE A 402 -12.60 48.20 21.85
N HIS A 403 -11.46 47.81 22.40
CA HIS A 403 -11.05 46.41 22.42
C HIS A 403 -12.02 45.61 23.28
N LEU A 404 -12.25 44.32 22.95
CA LEU A 404 -13.20 43.46 23.66
C LEU A 404 -13.02 43.49 25.19
N ARG A 405 -11.77 43.59 25.67
CA ARG A 405 -11.44 43.75 27.09
C ARG A 405 -12.10 44.99 27.70
N ASP A 406 -12.03 46.12 27.02
CA ASP A 406 -12.50 47.41 27.53
C ASP A 406 -14.04 47.48 27.48
N CYS A 407 -14.67 46.86 26.47
CA CYS A 407 -16.12 46.64 26.43
C CYS A 407 -16.62 45.78 27.60
N LEU A 408 -15.88 44.71 27.93
CA LEU A 408 -16.20 43.86 29.08
C LEU A 408 -16.04 44.60 30.42
N LEU A 409 -15.05 45.48 30.54
CA LEU A 409 -14.89 46.32 31.72
C LEU A 409 -16.01 47.35 31.85
N LEU A 410 -16.34 48.06 30.76
CA LEU A 410 -17.44 49.03 30.72
C LEU A 410 -18.78 48.37 31.05
N THR A 411 -19.09 47.23 30.45
CA THR A 411 -20.32 46.49 30.77
C THR A 411 -20.33 46.03 32.21
N HIS A 412 -19.22 45.52 32.74
CA HIS A 412 -19.13 45.13 34.14
C HIS A 412 -19.36 46.33 35.08
N GLU A 413 -18.77 47.49 34.79
CA GLU A 413 -18.99 48.70 35.58
C GLU A 413 -20.43 49.19 35.49
N ILE A 414 -21.03 49.27 34.29
CA ILE A 414 -22.44 49.66 34.13
C ILE A 414 -23.37 48.74 34.92
N TRP A 415 -23.13 47.43 34.88
CA TRP A 415 -23.91 46.45 35.64
C TRP A 415 -23.71 46.60 37.15
N LYS A 416 -22.50 46.91 37.59
CA LYS A 416 -22.18 47.18 39.00
C LYS A 416 -22.85 48.46 39.49
N THR A 417 -22.84 49.52 38.69
CA THR A 417 -23.50 50.80 38.99
C THR A 417 -25.02 50.65 39.04
N ARG A 418 -25.62 49.97 38.04
CA ARG A 418 -27.06 49.66 38.06
C ARG A 418 -27.49 48.77 39.22
N LYS A 419 -26.64 47.82 39.62
CA LYS A 419 -26.89 47.01 40.81
C LYS A 419 -26.90 47.87 42.08
N ASN A 420 -25.92 48.76 42.21
CA ASN A 420 -25.84 49.70 43.33
C ASN A 420 -27.00 50.70 43.36
N GLU A 421 -27.45 51.20 42.20
CA GLU A 421 -28.65 52.05 42.08
C GLU A 421 -29.93 51.29 42.44
N LYS A 422 -30.07 50.03 42.01
CA LYS A 422 -31.22 49.20 42.38
C LYS A 422 -31.23 48.89 43.88
N ASP A 423 -30.06 48.71 44.47
CA ASP A 423 -29.91 48.46 45.90
C ASP A 423 -30.10 49.75 46.73
N SER A 424 -29.78 50.93 46.18
CA SER A 424 -30.07 52.23 46.82
C SER A 424 -31.55 52.60 46.73
N VAL A 425 -32.21 52.33 45.59
CA VAL A 425 -33.67 52.51 45.42
C VAL A 425 -34.46 51.55 46.29
N LYS A 426 -33.98 50.32 46.49
CA LYS A 426 -34.56 49.39 47.47
C LYS A 426 -34.40 49.89 48.91
N LYS A 427 -33.28 50.53 49.26
CA LYS A 427 -33.06 51.12 50.59
C LYS A 427 -33.88 52.40 50.81
N SER A 428 -34.09 53.23 49.80
CA SER A 428 -34.97 54.40 49.91
C SER A 428 -36.43 53.98 50.06
N ASN A 429 -36.88 52.96 49.33
CA ASN A 429 -38.23 52.43 49.43
C ASN A 429 -38.49 51.60 50.70
N SER A 430 -37.45 51.13 51.40
CA SER A 430 -37.57 50.49 52.71
C SER A 430 -37.49 51.46 53.89
N THR A 431 -37.23 52.76 53.64
CA THR A 431 -37.11 53.79 54.68
C THR A 431 -38.30 54.75 54.69
N ILE A 432 -39.23 54.64 53.73
CA ILE A 432 -40.51 55.34 53.71
C ILE A 432 -41.63 54.30 53.87
N GLY A 433 -41.94 54.01 55.12
CA GLY A 433 -43.05 53.19 55.62
C GLY A 433 -42.88 53.11 57.13
N PRO A 434 -43.78 53.68 57.95
CA PRO A 434 -45.23 53.77 57.77
C PRO A 434 -45.75 55.01 57.04
#